data_AF-A0AAW1T0U7-F1
#
_entry.id   AF-A0AAW1T0U7-F1
#
_cell.length_a   1.000
_cell.length_b   1.000
_cell.length_c   1.000
_cell.angle_alpha   90.00
_cell.angle_beta   90.00
_cell.angle_gamma   90.00
#
_symmetry.space_group_name_H-M   'P 1'
#
loop_
_entity.id
_entity.type
_entity.pdbx_description
1 polymer ?
#
loop_
_entity_poly.entity_id
_entity_poly.type
_entity_poly.pdbx_seq_one_letter_code
_entity_poly.pdbx_strand_id
1 'polypeptide(L)'
;MALCMPLNDILSYRKVARSYFGLLDVLAHNHTSVLAQTDIHTFSSILISLDSGLRNLEPSISSQCATAVENLAASYLKNSQAFGAEVTSPAAQAIGQHLQQRPELLPQLMTTLFEIVLFDDCSNQWSLSRPMLALILINEPIFNNLKRQLISTQPKDR
;
A
#
# COMPACT_ATOMS: atom_id res chain seq x y z
N MET A 1 7.32 6.72 19.53
CA MET A 1 6.16 6.81 20.46
C MET A 1 4.83 6.47 19.78
N ALA A 2 4.47 7.02 18.61
CA ALA A 2 3.20 6.65 17.94
C ALA A 2 3.15 5.18 17.47
N LEU A 3 4.29 4.60 17.07
CA LEU A 3 4.40 3.19 16.63
C LEU A 3 4.42 2.17 17.79
N CYS A 4 4.42 2.61 19.05
CA CYS A 4 4.35 1.72 20.22
C CYS A 4 2.92 1.45 20.69
N MET A 5 1.94 2.22 20.20
CA MET A 5 0.53 1.98 20.51
C MET A 5 0.01 0.86 19.60
N PRO A 6 -0.71 -0.14 20.14
CA PRO A 6 -1.36 -1.16 19.34
C PRO A 6 -2.24 -0.54 18.26
N LEU A 7 -2.14 -1.03 17.02
CA LEU A 7 -2.94 -0.51 15.91
C LEU A 7 -4.44 -0.55 16.21
N ASN A 8 -4.91 -1.56 16.94
CA ASN A 8 -6.31 -1.67 17.36
C ASN A 8 -6.76 -0.48 18.23
N ASP A 9 -5.91 0.00 19.13
CA ASP A 9 -6.22 1.15 19.99
C ASP A 9 -6.26 2.45 19.17
N ILE A 10 -5.39 2.58 18.16
CA ILE A 10 -5.39 3.72 17.24
C ILE A 10 -6.69 3.73 16.41
N LEU A 11 -7.08 2.57 15.88
CA LEU A 11 -8.27 2.40 15.05
C LEU A 11 -9.58 2.55 15.85
N SER A 12 -9.55 2.29 17.16
CA SER A 12 -10.69 2.45 18.06
C SER A 12 -11.16 3.91 18.18
N TYR A 13 -10.27 4.89 17.96
CA TYR A 13 -10.59 6.31 18.06
C TYR A 13 -10.40 7.03 16.72
N ARG A 14 -11.51 7.32 16.03
CA ARG A 14 -11.52 7.94 14.69
C ARG A 14 -10.63 9.18 14.54
N LYS A 15 -10.62 10.08 15.54
CA LYS A 15 -9.78 11.28 15.50
C LYS A 15 -8.29 10.94 15.51
N VAL A 16 -7.90 9.95 16.32
CA VAL A 16 -6.51 9.49 16.42
C VAL A 16 -6.10 8.77 15.13
N ALA A 17 -6.95 7.87 14.62
CA ALA A 17 -6.72 7.20 13.35
C ALA A 17 -6.49 8.20 12.21
N ARG A 18 -7.35 9.22 12.08
CA ARG A 18 -7.19 10.26 11.05
C ARG A 18 -5.87 11.03 11.18
N SER A 19 -5.47 11.40 12.40
CA SER A 19 -4.17 12.06 12.62
C SER A 19 -2.98 11.14 12.32
N TYR A 20 -3.09 9.86 12.66
CA TYR A 20 -2.06 8.85 12.40
C TYR A 20 -1.87 8.61 10.89
N PHE A 21 -2.94 8.33 10.15
CA PHE A 21 -2.87 8.11 8.71
C PHE A 21 -2.55 9.38 7.94
N GLY A 22 -3.00 10.54 8.39
CA GLY A 22 -2.59 11.83 7.84
C GLY A 22 -1.09 12.07 7.98
N LEU A 23 -0.48 11.70 9.11
CA LEU A 23 0.97 11.75 9.29
C LEU A 23 1.69 10.78 8.34
N LEU A 24 1.20 9.54 8.23
CA LEU A 24 1.80 8.55 7.33
C LEU A 24 1.75 8.99 5.86
N ASP A 25 0.64 9.59 5.43
CA ASP A 25 0.50 10.14 4.08
C ASP A 25 1.52 11.25 3.80
N VAL A 26 1.64 12.22 4.72
CA VAL A 26 2.63 13.31 4.60
C VAL A 26 4.06 12.77 4.57
N LEU A 27 4.39 11.78 5.41
CA LEU A 27 5.69 11.14 5.42
C LEU A 27 5.96 10.37 4.13
N ALA A 28 4.97 9.63 3.62
CA ALA A 28 5.08 8.89 2.37
C ALA A 28 5.26 9.81 1.17
N HIS A 29 4.65 11.00 1.19
CA HIS A 29 4.72 11.97 0.11
C HIS A 29 6.03 12.78 0.11
N ASN A 30 6.43 13.34 1.26
CA ASN A 30 7.54 14.30 1.34
C ASN A 30 8.84 13.71 1.90
N HIS A 31 8.76 12.60 2.64
CA HIS A 31 9.87 12.04 3.39
C HIS A 31 10.03 10.52 3.15
N THR A 32 9.75 10.07 1.93
CA THR A 32 9.81 8.65 1.55
C THR A 32 11.17 8.02 1.86
N SER A 33 12.26 8.78 1.74
CA SER A 33 13.61 8.35 2.10
C SER A 33 13.77 7.99 3.57
N VAL A 34 13.11 8.73 4.47
CA VAL A 34 13.12 8.45 5.91
C VAL A 34 12.37 7.16 6.19
N LEU A 35 11.20 6.95 5.57
CA LEU A 35 10.45 5.71 5.70
C LEU A 35 11.21 4.50 5.16
N ALA A 36 11.89 4.67 4.02
CA ALA A 36 12.70 3.62 3.41
C ALA A 36 13.87 3.17 4.29
N GLN A 37 14.50 4.10 5.01
CA GLN A 37 15.65 3.83 5.88
C GLN A 37 15.29 3.25 7.25
N THR A 38 13.99 3.07 7.54
CA THR A 38 13.57 2.38 8.77
C THR A 38 13.94 0.90 8.74
N ASP A 39 13.95 0.26 9.91
CA ASP A 39 14.14 -1.18 10.00
C ASP A 39 12.94 -1.94 9.40
N ILE A 40 13.17 -3.20 9.03
CA ILE A 40 12.16 -4.05 8.37
C ILE A 40 10.88 -4.21 9.18
N HIS A 41 10.96 -4.25 10.51
CA HIS A 41 9.80 -4.43 11.37
C HIS A 41 8.93 -3.16 11.38
N THR A 42 9.56 -1.99 11.47
CA THR A 42 8.87 -0.71 11.37
C THR A 42 8.24 -0.53 10.00
N PHE A 43 9.00 -0.73 8.92
CA PHE A 43 8.49 -0.61 7.55
C PHE A 43 7.32 -1.56 7.29
N SER A 44 7.45 -2.82 7.70
CA SER A 44 6.37 -3.82 7.61
C SER A 44 5.13 -3.39 8.41
N SER A 45 5.31 -2.88 9.63
CA SER A 45 4.21 -2.44 10.48
C SER A 45 3.47 -1.25 9.87
N ILE A 46 4.18 -0.36 9.18
CA ILE A 46 3.57 0.75 8.44
C ILE A 46 2.71 0.22 7.29
N LEU A 47 3.23 -0.69 6.46
CA LEU A 47 2.45 -1.27 5.35
C LEU A 47 1.23 -2.06 5.84
N ILE A 48 1.35 -2.83 6.93
CA ILE A 48 0.22 -3.54 7.56
C ILE A 48 -0.82 -2.55 8.09
N SER A 49 -0.35 -1.44 8.70
CA SER A 49 -1.25 -0.41 9.21
C SER A 49 -2.00 0.29 8.08
N LEU A 50 -1.33 0.56 6.94
CA LEU A 50 -1.95 1.10 5.74
C LEU A 50 -2.98 0.13 5.15
N ASP A 51 -2.69 -1.17 5.10
CA ASP A 51 -3.64 -2.20 4.66
C ASP A 51 -4.91 -2.22 5.53
N SER A 52 -4.72 -2.18 6.86
CA SER A 52 -5.83 -2.10 7.82
C SER A 52 -6.62 -0.79 7.68
N GLY A 53 -5.93 0.32 7.38
CA GLY A 53 -6.53 1.63 7.13
C GLY A 53 -7.33 1.69 5.81
N LEU A 54 -6.92 0.95 4.78
CA LEU A 54 -7.67 0.79 3.53
C LEU A 54 -9.00 0.06 3.76
N ARG A 55 -9.01 -0.98 4.61
CA ARG A 55 -10.23 -1.70 5.00
C ARG A 55 -11.16 -0.89 5.92
N ASN A 56 -10.69 0.24 6.45
CA ASN A 56 -11.52 1.12 7.27
C ASN A 56 -12.45 1.94 6.36
N LEU A 57 -13.77 1.76 6.53
CA LEU A 57 -14.82 2.30 5.67
C LEU A 57 -14.96 3.84 5.67
N GLU A 58 -14.11 4.59 6.39
CA GLU A 58 -14.16 6.05 6.33
C GLU A 58 -13.41 6.54 5.08
N PRO A 59 -14.08 7.20 4.10
CA PRO A 59 -13.46 7.54 2.83
C PRO A 59 -12.22 8.44 2.97
N SER A 60 -12.16 9.31 3.98
CA SER A 60 -10.98 10.16 4.16
C SER A 60 -9.74 9.38 4.59
N ILE A 61 -9.90 8.37 5.44
CA ILE A 61 -8.79 7.55 5.96
C ILE A 61 -8.29 6.62 4.84
N SER A 62 -9.19 5.91 4.17
CA SER A 62 -8.81 5.02 3.07
C SER A 62 -8.20 5.78 1.90
N SER A 63 -8.65 7.00 1.59
CA SER A 63 -7.99 7.86 0.59
C SER A 63 -6.58 8.29 0.99
N GLN A 64 -6.33 8.61 2.26
CA GLN A 64 -4.99 8.92 2.78
C GLN A 64 -4.08 7.68 2.69
N CYS A 65 -4.60 6.51 3.08
CA CYS A 65 -3.84 5.26 2.99
C CYS A 65 -3.49 4.91 1.54
N ALA A 66 -4.44 5.06 0.62
CA ALA A 66 -4.23 4.80 -0.80
C ALA A 66 -3.15 5.73 -1.40
N THR A 67 -3.17 7.01 -1.01
CA THR A 67 -2.18 8.00 -1.45
C THR A 67 -0.79 7.69 -0.88
N ALA A 68 -0.72 7.30 0.40
CA ALA A 68 0.52 6.88 1.02
C ALA A 68 1.12 5.64 0.31
N VAL A 69 0.31 4.62 0.05
CA VAL A 69 0.73 3.40 -0.68
C VAL A 69 1.19 3.76 -2.10
N GLU A 70 0.45 4.60 -2.82
CA GLU A 70 0.83 5.06 -4.16
C GLU A 70 2.19 5.76 -4.13
N ASN A 71 2.43 6.68 -3.20
CA ASN A 71 3.70 7.39 -3.11
C ASN A 71 4.89 6.46 -2.81
N LEU A 72 4.70 5.46 -1.93
CA LEU A 72 5.72 4.45 -1.64
C LEU A 72 6.01 3.58 -2.87
N ALA A 73 4.97 3.06 -3.51
CA ALA A 73 5.09 2.23 -4.70
C ALA A 73 5.69 3.00 -5.89
N ALA A 74 5.24 4.23 -6.12
CA ALA A 74 5.77 5.11 -7.17
C ALA A 74 7.24 5.49 -6.90
N SER A 75 7.63 5.71 -5.64
CA SER A 75 9.03 5.99 -5.30
C SER A 75 9.92 4.78 -5.56
N TYR A 76 9.44 3.56 -5.27
CA TYR A 76 10.15 2.35 -5.66
C TYR A 76 10.24 2.22 -7.19
N LEU A 77 9.12 2.34 -7.91
CA LEU A 77 9.05 2.24 -9.37
C LEU A 77 9.94 3.24 -10.11
N LYS A 78 9.88 4.52 -9.74
CA LYS A 78 10.68 5.57 -10.39
C LYS A 78 12.17 5.27 -10.35
N ASN A 79 12.63 4.55 -9.34
CA ASN A 79 14.02 4.23 -9.13
C ASN A 79 14.38 2.78 -9.52
N SER A 80 13.40 1.89 -9.67
CA SER A 80 13.60 0.52 -10.17
C SER A 80 13.42 0.41 -11.69
N GLN A 81 12.60 1.27 -12.29
CA GLN A 81 12.24 1.32 -13.71
C GLN A 81 12.69 2.62 -14.40
N ALA A 82 13.62 3.39 -13.82
CA ALA A 82 14.30 4.41 -14.59
C ALA A 82 14.88 3.72 -15.83
N PHE A 83 14.33 4.02 -17.00
CA PHE A 83 14.65 3.50 -18.33
C PHE A 83 16.16 3.16 -18.52
N GLY A 84 16.59 1.97 -18.08
CA GLY A 84 17.99 1.55 -18.19
C GLY A 84 19.00 2.23 -17.24
N ALA A 85 18.58 2.90 -16.17
CA ALA A 85 19.50 3.45 -15.15
C ALA A 85 19.47 2.57 -13.89
N GLU A 86 20.65 2.16 -13.44
CA GLU A 86 20.86 1.43 -12.17
C GLU A 86 20.13 2.13 -11.01
N VAL A 87 19.61 1.37 -10.04
CA VAL A 87 18.90 1.88 -8.85
C VAL A 87 19.71 2.98 -8.17
N THR A 88 19.41 4.24 -8.48
CA THR A 88 20.31 5.37 -8.16
C THR A 88 20.02 5.96 -6.78
N SER A 89 18.82 5.73 -6.23
CA SER A 89 18.41 6.28 -4.94
C SER A 89 18.57 5.27 -3.80
N PRO A 90 19.29 5.61 -2.71
CA PRO A 90 19.40 4.79 -1.51
C PRO A 90 18.04 4.39 -0.92
N ALA A 91 17.02 5.25 -1.07
CA ALA A 91 15.67 4.98 -0.58
C ALA A 91 15.01 3.83 -1.34
N ALA A 92 15.16 3.77 -2.65
CA ALA A 92 14.56 2.72 -3.46
C ALA A 92 15.25 1.38 -3.25
N GLN A 93 16.57 1.39 -3.08
CA GLN A 93 17.33 0.18 -2.72
C GLN A 93 16.88 -0.35 -1.35
N ALA A 94 16.70 0.52 -0.36
CA ALA A 94 16.21 0.11 0.96
C ALA A 94 14.78 -0.46 0.91
N ILE A 95 13.86 0.18 0.16
CA ILE A 95 12.51 -0.39 -0.07
C ILE A 95 12.62 -1.75 -0.76
N GLY A 96 13.47 -1.87 -1.79
CA GLY A 96 13.70 -3.15 -2.49
C GLY A 96 14.20 -4.25 -1.56
N GLN A 97 15.13 -3.94 -0.65
CA GLN A 97 15.61 -4.88 0.37
C GLN A 97 14.50 -5.31 1.32
N HIS A 98 13.65 -4.37 1.77
CA HIS A 98 12.51 -4.71 2.62
C HIS A 98 11.53 -5.64 1.91
N LEU A 99 11.25 -5.37 0.63
CA LEU A 99 10.36 -6.19 -0.20
C LEU A 99 10.95 -7.57 -0.52
N GLN A 100 12.28 -7.71 -0.61
CA GLN A 100 12.91 -9.02 -0.74
C GLN A 100 12.79 -9.86 0.53
N GLN A 101 12.83 -9.23 1.70
CA GLN A 101 12.67 -9.91 2.99
C GLN A 101 11.21 -10.29 3.27
N ARG A 102 10.27 -9.45 2.82
CA ARG A 102 8.81 -9.61 3.04
C ARG A 102 8.05 -9.46 1.71
N PRO A 103 8.21 -10.40 0.76
CA PRO A 103 7.63 -10.29 -0.59
C PRO A 103 6.10 -10.33 -0.61
N GLU A 104 5.46 -10.73 0.49
CA GLU A 104 4.01 -10.82 0.64
C GLU A 104 3.30 -9.48 0.85
N LEU A 105 4.03 -8.41 1.20
CA LEU A 105 3.45 -7.12 1.60
C LEU A 105 2.71 -6.38 0.46
N LEU A 106 3.34 -6.17 -0.69
CA LEU A 106 2.69 -5.53 -1.83
C LEU A 106 1.55 -6.37 -2.42
N PRO A 107 1.69 -7.71 -2.54
CA PRO A 107 0.61 -8.59 -2.96
C PRO A 107 -0.63 -8.50 -2.07
N GLN A 108 -0.44 -8.44 -0.75
CA GLN A 108 -1.54 -8.27 0.20
C GLN A 108 -2.25 -6.94 -0.02
N LEU A 109 -1.52 -5.83 -0.10
CA LEU A 109 -2.08 -4.50 -0.39
C LEU A 109 -2.85 -4.47 -1.71
N MET A 110 -2.28 -5.06 -2.76
CA MET A 110 -2.95 -5.15 -4.06
C MET A 110 -4.25 -5.96 -3.96
N THR A 111 -4.22 -7.10 -3.28
CA THR A 111 -5.40 -7.94 -3.06
C THR A 111 -6.49 -7.18 -2.30
N THR A 112 -6.14 -6.52 -1.20
CA THR A 112 -7.05 -5.67 -0.42
C THR A 112 -7.69 -4.58 -1.28
N LEU A 113 -6.93 -3.89 -2.13
CA LEU A 113 -7.47 -2.86 -3.02
C LEU A 113 -8.45 -3.44 -4.06
N PHE A 114 -8.13 -4.59 -4.66
CA PHE A 114 -9.04 -5.27 -5.58
C PHE A 114 -10.31 -5.75 -4.88
N GLU A 115 -10.20 -6.31 -3.67
CA GLU A 115 -11.35 -6.73 -2.87
C GLU A 115 -12.30 -5.55 -2.61
N ILE A 116 -11.76 -4.42 -2.12
CA ILE A 116 -12.56 -3.22 -1.84
C ILE A 116 -13.21 -2.69 -3.12
N VAL A 117 -12.46 -2.54 -4.22
CA VAL A 117 -12.99 -1.94 -5.45
C VAL A 117 -14.01 -2.83 -6.16
N LEU A 118 -13.84 -4.16 -6.10
CA LEU A 118 -14.73 -5.09 -6.81
C LEU A 118 -15.95 -5.51 -5.99
N PHE A 119 -15.85 -5.56 -4.67
CA PHE A 119 -16.89 -6.14 -3.82
C PHE A 119 -17.53 -5.16 -2.82
N ASP A 120 -16.89 -4.02 -2.51
CA ASP A 120 -17.45 -3.03 -1.60
C ASP A 120 -18.02 -1.80 -2.33
N ASP A 121 -19.09 -1.23 -1.75
CA ASP A 121 -19.64 0.06 -2.17
C ASP A 121 -18.77 1.22 -1.63
N CYS A 122 -17.64 1.46 -2.27
CA CYS A 122 -16.74 2.56 -1.92
C CYS A 122 -17.02 3.84 -2.73
N SER A 123 -17.16 4.98 -2.06
CA SER A 123 -17.40 6.29 -2.69
C SER A 123 -16.12 6.96 -3.23
N ASN A 124 -14.95 6.44 -2.85
CA ASN A 124 -13.62 6.99 -3.16
C ASN A 124 -12.80 6.10 -4.09
N GLN A 125 -13.46 5.38 -5.02
CA GLN A 125 -12.84 4.50 -6.01
C GLN A 125 -11.69 5.15 -6.77
N TRP A 126 -11.79 6.45 -7.07
CA TRP A 126 -10.72 7.20 -7.72
C TRP A 126 -9.42 7.21 -6.91
N SER A 127 -9.49 7.40 -5.59
CA SER A 127 -8.31 7.35 -4.74
C SER A 127 -7.74 5.93 -4.66
N LEU A 128 -8.63 4.93 -4.54
CA LEU A 128 -8.24 3.52 -4.38
C LEU A 128 -7.61 2.92 -5.64
N SER A 129 -8.00 3.36 -6.83
CA SER A 129 -7.48 2.83 -8.10
C SER A 129 -6.05 3.28 -8.42
N ARG A 130 -5.63 4.45 -7.93
CA ARG A 130 -4.30 5.03 -8.19
C ARG A 130 -3.14 4.14 -7.73
N PRO A 131 -3.08 3.63 -6.48
CA PRO A 131 -2.02 2.72 -6.06
C PRO A 131 -2.03 1.40 -6.83
N MET A 132 -3.18 0.95 -7.36
CA MET A 132 -3.28 -0.34 -8.06
C MET A 132 -2.36 -0.39 -9.29
N LEU A 133 -2.31 0.68 -10.11
CA LEU A 133 -1.43 0.71 -11.28
C LEU A 133 0.04 0.56 -10.88
N ALA A 134 0.48 1.30 -9.86
CA ALA A 134 1.85 1.21 -9.36
C ALA A 134 2.15 -0.22 -8.86
N LEU A 135 1.24 -0.84 -8.11
CA LEU A 135 1.42 -2.21 -7.62
C LEU A 135 1.45 -3.25 -8.75
N ILE A 136 0.62 -3.09 -9.78
CA ILE A 136 0.62 -3.96 -10.97
C ILE A 136 1.95 -3.86 -11.71
N LEU A 137 2.48 -2.65 -11.91
CA LEU A 137 3.76 -2.45 -12.59
C LEU A 137 4.95 -2.99 -11.81
N ILE A 138 4.87 -3.01 -10.48
CA ILE A 138 5.90 -3.60 -9.62
C ILE A 138 5.87 -5.13 -9.71
N ASN A 139 4.67 -5.73 -9.74
CA ASN A 139 4.52 -7.18 -9.67
C ASN A 139 3.36 -7.70 -10.53
N GLU A 140 3.56 -7.64 -11.85
CA GLU A 140 2.60 -8.11 -12.85
C GLU A 140 2.20 -9.59 -12.68
N PRO A 141 3.11 -10.53 -12.35
CA PRO A 141 2.74 -11.93 -12.13
C PRO A 141 1.64 -12.12 -11.08
N ILE A 142 1.64 -11.30 -10.03
CA ILE A 142 0.68 -11.42 -8.94
C ILE A 142 -0.68 -10.88 -9.35
N PHE A 143 -0.72 -9.78 -10.11
CA PHE A 143 -1.97 -9.31 -10.72
C PHE A 143 -2.59 -10.38 -11.63
N ASN A 144 -1.77 -11.04 -12.46
CA ASN A 144 -2.22 -12.13 -13.32
C ASN A 144 -2.75 -13.34 -12.52
N ASN A 145 -2.16 -13.65 -11.36
CA ASN A 145 -2.68 -14.68 -10.45
C ASN A 145 -4.03 -14.30 -9.85
N LEU A 146 -4.16 -13.08 -9.30
CA LEU A 146 -5.41 -12.58 -8.74
C LEU A 146 -6.52 -12.58 -9.79
N LYS A 147 -6.24 -12.10 -11.00
CA LYS A 147 -7.18 -12.12 -12.13
C LYS A 147 -7.66 -13.55 -12.42
N ARG A 148 -6.75 -14.52 -12.50
CA ARG A 148 -7.10 -15.93 -12.74
C ARG A 148 -7.98 -16.51 -11.63
N GLN A 149 -7.65 -16.22 -10.37
CA GLN A 149 -8.45 -16.66 -9.23
C GLN A 149 -9.86 -16.06 -9.28
N LEU A 150 -9.98 -14.75 -9.51
CA LEU A 150 -11.26 -14.06 -9.59
C LEU A 150 -12.15 -14.64 -10.71
N ILE A 151 -11.59 -14.87 -11.90
CA ILE A 151 -12.32 -15.49 -13.01
C ILE A 151 -12.75 -16.91 -12.66
N SER A 152 -11.91 -17.70 -11.97
CA SER A 152 -12.26 -19.07 -11.58
C SER A 152 -13.41 -19.16 -10.57
N THR A 153 -13.63 -18.08 -9.80
CA THR A 153 -14.74 -18.00 -8.84
C THR A 153 -16.07 -17.55 -9.47
N GLN A 154 -16.05 -17.09 -10.73
CA GLN A 154 -17.27 -16.70 -11.42
C GLN A 154 -18.12 -17.95 -11.73
N PRO A 155 -19.44 -17.89 -11.52
CA PRO A 155 -20.33 -18.94 -11.98
C PRO A 155 -20.19 -19.07 -13.50
N LYS A 156 -20.20 -20.30 -14.02
CA LYS A 156 -20.24 -20.52 -15.47
C LYS A 156 -21.52 -19.88 -15.99
N ASP A 157 -21.39 -18.97 -16.95
CA ASP A 157 -22.53 -18.35 -17.64
C ASP A 157 -23.54 -19.43 -18.03
N ARG A 158 -24.81 -19.17 -17.71
CA ARG A 158 -25.92 -20.12 -17.85
C ARG A 158 -26.66 -19.89 -19.15
#